data_AF-A0A268F6J0-F1
#
_entry.id   AF-A0A268F6J0-F1
#
_cell.length_a   1.000
_cell.length_b   1.000
_cell.length_c   1.000
_cell.angle_alpha   90.00
_cell.angle_beta   90.00
_cell.angle_gamma   90.00
#
_symmetry.space_group_name_H-M   'P 1'
#
loop_
_entity.id
_entity.type
_entity.pdbx_description
1 polymer ?
#
loop_
_entity_poly.entity_id
_entity_poly.type
_entity_poly.pdbx_seq_one_letter_code
_entity_poly.pdbx_strand_id
1 'polypeptide(L)' 'MVRLNTLYQHKVKGWQSKQVIYQIPPSIGETIVIEKAYYKIVNIIHYSEEGSLEVIADTE' A
#
# COMPACT_ATOMS: atom_id res chain seq x y z
N MET A 1 -4.24 -14.39 2.87
CA MET A 1 -3.86 -13.07 3.44
C MET A 1 -2.61 -12.62 2.72
N VAL A 2 -2.54 -11.35 2.34
CA VAL A 2 -1.45 -10.75 1.58
C VAL A 2 -0.75 -9.72 2.45
N ARG A 3 0.59 -9.78 2.51
CA ARG A 3 1.42 -8.78 3.19
C ARG A 3 1.69 -7.64 2.21
N LEU A 4 1.04 -6.51 2.41
CA LEU A 4 1.14 -5.33 1.57
C LEU A 4 2.24 -4.40 2.09
N ASN A 5 3.42 -4.46 1.49
CA ASN A 5 4.50 -3.50 1.73
C ASN A 5 4.22 -2.23 0.93
N THR A 6 3.75 -1.19 1.62
CA THR A 6 3.35 0.07 0.98
C THR A 6 4.39 1.14 1.18
N LEU A 7 4.85 1.73 0.08
CA LEU A 7 5.53 3.02 0.06
C LEU A 7 4.48 4.11 -0.19
N TYR A 8 4.40 5.10 0.70
CA TYR A 8 3.39 6.17 0.61
C TYR A 8 3.95 7.54 0.98
N GLN A 9 3.35 8.59 0.41
CA GLN A 9 3.73 9.98 0.68
C GLN A 9 2.88 10.55 1.83
N HIS A 10 3.43 10.60 3.04
CA HIS A 10 2.75 11.22 4.19
C HIS A 10 2.85 12.75 4.12
N LYS A 11 1.71 13.44 4.24
CA LYS A 11 1.60 14.91 4.09
C LYS A 11 2.65 15.72 4.88
N VAL A 12 2.98 15.28 6.10
CA VAL A 12 3.92 16.00 6.99
C VAL A 12 5.32 15.38 7.02
N LYS A 13 5.45 14.08 6.73
CA LYS A 13 6.69 13.31 6.98
C LYS A 13 7.43 12.94 5.70
N GLY A 14 6.84 13.22 4.52
CA GLY A 14 7.36 12.79 3.24
C GLY A 14 7.17 11.29 3.01
N TRP A 15 8.08 10.68 2.25
CA TRP A 15 8.01 9.26 1.93
C TRP A 15 8.14 8.39 3.18
N GLN A 16 7.21 7.46 3.36
CA GLN A 16 7.15 6.50 4.46
C GLN A 16 6.86 5.10 3.92
N SER A 17 7.26 4.07 4.66
CA SER A 17 6.97 2.67 4.33
C SER A 17 6.24 1.98 5.47
N LYS A 18 5.19 1.22 5.16
CA LYS A 18 4.49 0.41 6.16
C LYS A 18 3.97 -0.89 5.56
N GLN A 19 4.11 -1.98 6.33
CA GLN A 19 3.47 -3.24 6.00
C GLN A 19 2.07 -3.30 6.61
N VAL A 20 1.08 -3.63 5.79
CA VAL A 20 -0.31 -3.85 6.20
C VAL A 20 -0.74 -5.23 5.73
N ILE A 21 -1.56 -5.93 6.50
CA ILE A 21 -2.06 -7.26 6.12
C ILE A 21 -3.48 -7.10 5.59
N TYR A 22 -3.71 -7.54 4.36
CA TYR A 22 -5.03 -7.58 3.73
C TYR A 22 -5.48 -9.02 3.53
N GLN A 23 -6.80 -9.27 3.54
CA GLN A 23 -7.33 -10.61 3.24
C GLN A 23 -7.18 -10.95 1.76
N ILE A 24 -7.46 -9.97 0.90
CA ILE A 24 -7.43 -10.04 -0.57
C ILE A 24 -6.39 -9.03 -1.05
N PRO A 25 -5.54 -9.35 -2.05
CA PRO A 25 -4.61 -8.39 -2.62
C PRO A 25 -5.37 -7.22 -3.26
N PRO A 26 -5.10 -5.97 -2.85
CA PRO A 26 -5.74 -4.82 -3.47
C PRO A 26 -5.15 -4.55 -4.87
N SER A 27 -5.93 -3.86 -5.69
CA SER A 27 -5.61 -3.51 -7.08
C SER A 27 -5.23 -2.03 -7.23
N ILE A 28 -4.64 -1.67 -8.38
CA ILE A 28 -4.39 -0.27 -8.73
C ILE A 28 -5.73 0.48 -8.76
N GLY A 29 -5.76 1.66 -8.15
CA GLY A 29 -6.92 2.52 -8.04
C GLY A 29 -7.78 2.27 -6.80
N GLU A 30 -7.55 1.19 -6.06
CA GLU A 30 -8.22 0.95 -4.78
C GLU A 30 -7.59 1.77 -3.65
N THR A 31 -8.41 2.07 -2.64
CA THR A 31 -8.00 2.84 -1.47
C THR A 31 -7.67 1.91 -0.30
N ILE A 32 -6.48 2.10 0.27
CA ILE A 32 -6.01 1.43 1.47
C ILE A 32 -5.96 2.40 2.65
N VAL A 33 -6.06 1.87 3.86
CA VAL A 33 -6.04 2.67 5.09
C VAL A 33 -4.73 2.43 5.84
N ILE A 34 -3.97 3.49 6.04
CA ILE A 34 -2.70 3.48 6.76
C ILE A 34 -2.77 4.56 7.85
N GLU A 35 -2.65 4.16 9.11
CA GLU A 35 -2.63 5.11 10.25
C GLU A 35 -3.86 6.04 10.31
N LYS A 36 -5.04 5.51 9.97
CA LYS A 36 -6.32 6.25 9.89
C LYS A 36 -6.39 7.28 8.76
N ALA A 37 -5.45 7.27 7.83
CA ALA A 37 -5.50 8.04 6.60
C ALA A 37 -5.72 7.12 5.38
N TYR A 38 -6.37 7.67 4.36
CA TYR A 38 -6.70 6.97 3.12
C TYR A 38 -5.64 7.27 2.06
N TYR A 39 -5.18 6.21 1.40
CA TYR A 39 -4.21 6.31 0.31
C TYR A 39 -4.69 5.46 -0.87
N LYS A 40 -4.62 6.00 -2.07
CA LYS A 40 -4.97 5.31 -3.31
C LYS A 40 -3.74 4.61 -3.87
N ILE A 41 -3.86 3.33 -4.20
CA ILE A 41 -2.78 2.59 -4.85
C ILE A 41 -2.62 3.13 -6.27
N VAL A 42 -1.44 3.67 -6.56
CA VAL A 42 -1.09 4.22 -7.87
C VAL A 42 -0.20 3.29 -8.68
N ASN A 43 0.51 2.37 -8.01
CA ASN A 43 1.35 1.39 -8.68
C ASN A 43 1.53 0.11 -7.85
N ILE A 44 1.73 -1.01 -8.53
CA ILE A 44 2.11 -2.30 -7.93
C ILE A 44 3.46 -2.70 -8.54
N ILE A 45 4.49 -2.74 -7.70
CA ILE A 45 5.88 -2.97 -8.13
C ILE A 45 6.13 -4.47 -8.31
N HIS A 46 5.67 -5.29 -7.37
CA HIS A 46 5.98 -6.72 -7.37
C HIS A 46 4.93 -7.54 -6.65
N TYR A 47 4.58 -8.69 -7.23
CA TYR A 47 3.87 -9.78 -6.59
C TYR A 47 4.87 -10.89 -6.27
N SER A 48 5.11 -11.14 -4.99
CA SER A 48 5.89 -12.30 -4.55
C SER A 48 4.99 -13.54 -4.49
N GLU A 49 5.51 -14.67 -4.95
CA GLU A 49 4.85 -15.98 -4.83
C GLU A 49 4.57 -16.39 -3.38
N GLU A 50 5.27 -15.76 -2.40
CA GLU A 50 5.06 -15.99 -0.96
C GLU A 50 3.90 -15.16 -0.37
N GLY A 51 3.09 -14.50 -1.20
CA GLY A 51 1.91 -13.75 -0.77
C GLY A 51 2.25 -12.38 -0.18
N SER A 52 3.38 -11.77 -0.58
CA SER A 52 3.65 -10.35 -0.34
C SER A 52 3.45 -9.52 -1.61
N LEU A 53 3.01 -8.29 -1.43
CA LEU A 53 2.77 -7.32 -2.49
C LEU A 53 3.50 -6.02 -2.18
N GLU A 54 4.28 -5.51 -3.12
CA GLU A 54 4.93 -4.21 -3.02
C GLU A 54 4.14 -3.18 -3.82
N VAL A 55 3.71 -2.11 -3.17
CA VAL A 55 2.86 -1.08 -3.79
C VAL A 55 3.31 0.32 -3.46
N ILE A 56 2.97 1.24 -4.36
CA ILE A 56 3.05 2.68 -4.14
C ILE A 56 1.63 3.21 -3.99
N ALA A 57 1.39 3.94 -2.92
CA ALA A 57 0.12 4.61 -2.68
C ALA A 57 0.32 6.11 -2.43
N ASP A 58 -0.61 6.92 -2.90
CA ASP A 58 -0.59 8.37 -2.71
C ASP A 58 -1.84 8.83 -1.98
N THR A 59 -1.79 9.99 -1.33
CA THR A 59 -2.98 10.58 -0.73
C THR A 59 -3.96 10.95 -1.83
N GLU A 60 -5.22 10.56 -1.67
CA GLU A 60 -6.29 11.14 -2.49
C GLU A 60 -6.45 12.65 -2.22
#